data_AF-A0A4Y6I685-F1
#
_entry.id   AF-A0A4Y6I685-F1
#
_cell.length_a   1.000
_cell.length_b   1.000
_cell.length_c   1.000
_cell.angle_alpha   90.00
_cell.angle_beta   90.00
_cell.angle_gamma   90.00
#
_symmetry.space_group_name_H-M   'P 1'
#
loop_
_entity.id
_entity.type
_entity.pdbx_description
1 polymer ?
#
loop_
_entity_poly.entity_id
_entity_poly.type
_entity_poly.pdbx_seq_one_letter_code
_entity_poly.pdbx_strand_id
1 'polypeptide(L)'
;MKKLLKLSAFIPLASIFTLVSCNQPIVPETTNYKLKTKQKSLNQELLDKIVKEHYLPTDNFAAKAYINNQNSIDDGIYVELKSSLIFASIINSDVLANSGPKRVLVGKGINAISNTLNNDWYFYLNNLNKFNYILNPFGSRYIDSNVDQDEQQQKINPKSTQAQFEYVNSKYNSANLELKNPKILSITEKTLTNQKADIYNNKSVMYLNIENNYIIPVFKYQADNNSATKLFVSPDIIWKQNPDLSIENLINQFHDAFQNSWSELLKKEYDYNVEIESSDPDIVYSQFNDENLFKLYKNNNYNEITSLAIAKLNQDQLNAFRYTWGYVYEN
;
A
#
# COMPACT_ATOMS: atom_id res chain seq x y z
N MET A 1 40.09 2.52 52.01
CA MET A 1 39.16 3.59 51.59
C MET A 1 40.00 4.80 51.18
N LYS A 2 40.21 4.99 49.86
CA LYS A 2 41.11 5.99 49.25
C LYS A 2 40.25 7.17 48.78
N LYS A 3 40.40 8.35 49.39
CA LYS A 3 41.16 9.52 48.90
C LYS A 3 40.64 10.18 47.60
N LEU A 4 39.96 11.30 47.82
CA LEU A 4 40.19 12.64 47.25
C LEU A 4 40.21 12.86 45.73
N LEU A 5 39.20 13.61 45.28
CA LEU A 5 39.21 14.50 44.12
C LEU A 5 40.32 15.58 44.23
N LYS A 6 41.08 15.77 43.16
CA LYS A 6 41.79 17.01 42.78
C LYS A 6 41.74 17.10 41.24
N LEU A 7 40.95 17.99 40.63
CA LEU A 7 41.15 19.43 40.38
C LEU A 7 42.37 19.75 39.51
N SER A 8 42.09 20.30 38.33
CA SER A 8 42.82 21.35 37.57
C SER A 8 42.58 21.09 36.05
N ALA A 9 42.32 22.06 35.18
CA ALA A 9 42.42 23.49 35.30
C ALA A 9 41.83 24.18 34.06
N PHE A 10 41.20 25.33 34.30
CA PHE A 10 41.23 26.56 33.49
C PHE A 10 40.23 26.81 32.33
N ILE A 11 39.67 28.02 32.45
CA ILE A 11 38.60 28.73 31.74
C ILE A 11 39.27 29.77 30.80
N PRO A 12 38.63 30.22 29.70
CA PRO A 12 37.91 31.52 29.72
C PRO A 12 36.59 31.44 28.91
N LEU A 13 35.41 31.85 29.39
CA LEU A 13 34.86 33.22 29.59
C LEU A 13 35.13 34.21 28.44
N ALA A 14 34.04 34.79 27.93
CA ALA A 14 33.87 35.71 26.79
C ALA A 14 33.78 34.98 25.42
N SER A 15 32.75 35.16 24.60
CA SER A 15 32.14 36.44 24.22
C SER A 15 30.64 36.30 23.91
N ILE A 16 29.85 37.16 24.57
CA ILE A 16 28.49 37.50 24.17
C ILE A 16 28.62 38.33 22.89
N PHE A 17 28.29 37.74 21.74
CA PHE A 17 28.04 38.53 20.53
C PHE A 17 26.61 39.06 20.60
N THR A 18 26.45 40.26 21.16
CA THR A 18 25.30 41.11 20.84
C THR A 18 25.48 41.59 19.41
N LEU A 19 24.85 40.90 18.46
CA LEU A 19 24.59 41.48 17.15
C LEU A 19 23.46 42.50 17.30
N VAL A 20 23.84 43.77 17.49
CA VAL A 20 22.94 44.90 17.29
C VAL A 20 22.77 45.05 15.78
N SER A 21 21.70 44.46 15.24
CA SER A 21 21.25 44.76 13.88
C SER A 21 20.62 46.15 13.88
N CYS A 22 21.23 47.10 13.16
CA CYS A 22 20.55 48.29 12.71
C CYS A 22 19.43 47.87 11.75
N ASN A 23 18.22 47.67 12.28
CA ASN A 23 17.03 47.60 11.44
C ASN A 23 16.73 49.01 10.93
N GLN A 24 17.20 49.34 9.73
CA GLN A 24 16.45 50.28 8.91
C GLN A 24 15.05 49.66 8.72
N PRO A 25 13.96 50.41 8.93
CA PRO A 25 12.63 49.90 8.67
C PRO A 25 12.50 49.69 7.16
N ILE A 26 12.79 48.47 6.71
CA ILE A 26 12.29 47.97 5.44
C ILE A 26 10.78 47.92 5.65
N VAL A 27 10.07 48.90 5.10
CA VAL A 27 8.63 48.79 4.89
C VAL A 27 8.44 47.48 4.15
N PRO A 28 7.80 46.46 4.75
CA PRO A 28 7.53 45.24 4.02
C PRO A 28 6.61 45.67 2.89
N GLU A 29 7.09 45.60 1.65
CA GLU A 29 6.17 45.44 0.54
C GLU A 29 5.33 44.22 0.91
N THR A 30 4.07 44.47 1.24
CA THR A 30 3.07 43.44 1.41
C THR A 30 2.81 42.87 0.02
N THR A 31 3.77 42.09 -0.48
CA THR A 31 3.46 41.03 -1.43
C THR A 31 2.45 40.17 -0.69
N ASN A 32 1.18 40.42 -0.99
CA ASN A 32 0.09 39.54 -0.64
C ASN A 32 0.41 38.21 -1.30
N TYR A 33 1.19 37.39 -0.60
CA TYR A 33 1.31 35.97 -0.89
C TYR A 33 -0.09 35.42 -0.68
N LYS A 34 -0.90 35.44 -1.76
CA LYS A 34 -2.07 34.61 -1.83
C LYS A 34 -1.51 33.19 -1.76
N LEU A 35 -1.55 32.60 -0.56
CA LEU A 35 -1.42 31.16 -0.40
C LEU A 35 -2.33 30.56 -1.45
N LYS A 36 -1.75 29.87 -2.44
CA LYS A 36 -2.55 29.15 -3.43
C LYS A 36 -3.47 28.25 -2.62
N THR A 37 -4.76 28.53 -2.66
CA THR A 37 -5.76 27.67 -2.06
C THR A 37 -5.65 26.35 -2.80
N LYS A 38 -5.01 25.36 -2.15
CA LYS A 38 -4.86 24.00 -2.68
C LYS A 38 -6.29 23.53 -2.98
N GLN A 39 -6.56 23.19 -4.23
CA GLN A 39 -7.89 22.79 -4.67
C GLN A 39 -8.37 21.64 -3.78
N LYS A 40 -9.57 21.76 -3.22
CA LYS A 40 -10.15 20.74 -2.36
C LYS A 40 -10.29 19.45 -3.19
N SER A 41 -9.65 18.37 -2.74
CA SER A 41 -9.70 17.10 -3.46
C SER A 41 -11.11 16.50 -3.41
N LEU A 42 -11.48 15.77 -4.47
CA LEU A 42 -12.78 15.09 -4.62
C LEU A 42 -13.04 14.05 -3.54
N ASN A 43 -11.98 13.49 -2.95
CA ASN A 43 -12.07 12.38 -1.99
C ASN A 43 -12.06 12.83 -0.52
N GLN A 44 -11.82 14.12 -0.26
CA GLN A 44 -11.53 14.61 1.08
C GLN A 44 -12.61 14.25 2.11
N GLU A 45 -13.90 14.39 1.77
CA GLU A 45 -14.98 14.12 2.71
C GLU A 45 -14.99 12.66 3.21
N LEU A 46 -14.85 11.72 2.28
CA LEU A 46 -14.85 10.30 2.61
C LEU A 46 -13.55 9.89 3.33
N LEU A 47 -12.40 10.46 2.94
CA LEU A 47 -11.13 10.19 3.62
C LEU A 47 -11.12 10.77 5.04
N ASP A 48 -11.66 11.97 5.25
CA ASP A 48 -11.82 12.57 6.58
C ASP A 48 -12.73 11.68 7.45
N LYS A 49 -13.75 11.04 6.86
CA LYS A 49 -14.59 10.05 7.55
C LYS A 49 -13.79 8.82 7.97
N ILE A 50 -12.95 8.25 7.10
CA ILE A 50 -12.07 7.12 7.46
C ILE A 50 -11.16 7.49 8.64
N VAL A 51 -10.58 8.71 8.63
CA VAL A 51 -9.74 9.16 9.75
C VAL A 51 -10.54 9.19 11.04
N LYS A 52 -11.74 9.80 11.04
CA LYS A 52 -12.54 10.01 12.25
C LYS A 52 -13.32 8.80 12.73
N GLU A 53 -13.57 7.80 11.89
CA GLU A 53 -14.38 6.63 12.27
C GLU A 53 -13.55 5.36 12.45
N HIS A 54 -12.38 5.27 11.80
CA HIS A 54 -11.60 4.04 11.78
C HIS A 54 -10.17 4.21 12.29
N TYR A 55 -9.49 5.31 11.94
CA TYR A 55 -8.07 5.48 12.28
C TYR A 55 -7.87 6.13 13.66
N LEU A 56 -8.54 7.26 13.92
CA LEU A 56 -8.44 8.07 15.14
C LEU A 56 -9.85 8.42 15.69
N PRO A 57 -10.66 7.41 16.08
CA PRO A 57 -12.08 7.63 16.41
C PRO A 57 -12.34 8.38 17.73
N THR A 58 -11.37 8.36 18.65
CA THR A 58 -11.53 8.92 20.00
C THR A 58 -10.84 10.26 20.20
N ASP A 59 -9.99 10.69 19.25
CA ASP A 59 -9.19 11.90 19.37
C ASP A 59 -9.37 12.83 18.17
N ASN A 60 -10.36 13.72 18.28
CA ASN A 60 -10.67 14.73 17.28
C ASN A 60 -9.51 15.69 17.00
N PHE A 61 -8.68 15.98 18.01
CA PHE A 61 -7.54 16.87 17.85
C PHE A 61 -6.44 16.18 17.04
N ALA A 62 -6.09 14.93 17.40
CA ALA A 62 -5.15 14.13 16.63
C ALA A 62 -5.64 13.87 15.21
N ALA A 63 -6.94 13.58 15.02
CA ALA A 63 -7.54 13.41 13.69
C ALA A 63 -7.38 14.66 12.83
N LYS A 64 -7.67 15.85 13.38
CA LYS A 64 -7.50 17.12 12.66
C LYS A 64 -6.02 17.42 12.37
N ALA A 65 -5.13 17.17 13.33
CA ALA A 65 -3.69 17.35 13.15
C ALA A 65 -3.15 16.42 12.06
N TYR A 66 -3.58 15.15 12.05
CA TYR A 66 -3.23 14.18 11.01
C TYR A 66 -3.70 14.66 9.63
N ILE A 67 -4.97 15.01 9.46
CA ILE A 67 -5.50 15.51 8.17
C ILE A 67 -4.75 16.75 7.70
N ASN A 68 -4.43 17.69 8.58
CA ASN A 68 -3.68 18.89 8.23
C ASN A 68 -2.25 18.54 7.78
N ASN A 69 -1.57 17.64 8.49
CA ASN A 69 -0.23 17.18 8.12
C ASN A 69 -0.24 16.50 6.75
N GLN A 70 -1.21 15.61 6.50
CA GLN A 70 -1.36 14.90 5.23
C GLN A 70 -1.63 15.83 4.04
N ASN A 71 -2.44 16.87 4.23
CA ASN A 71 -2.69 17.89 3.21
C ASN A 71 -1.47 18.82 2.98
N SER A 72 -0.56 18.87 3.94
CA SER A 72 0.65 19.70 3.92
C SER A 72 1.91 18.97 3.47
N ILE A 73 1.81 17.68 3.08
CA ILE A 73 2.91 16.96 2.45
C ILE A 73 3.31 17.72 1.17
N ASP A 74 4.63 17.99 1.07
CA ASP A 74 5.25 18.74 -0.01
C ASP A 74 5.33 17.92 -1.30
N ASP A 75 5.23 18.60 -2.45
CA ASP A 75 5.23 17.96 -3.78
C ASP A 75 6.57 17.22 -4.07
N GLY A 76 7.64 17.51 -3.34
CA GLY A 76 8.91 16.76 -3.39
C GLY A 76 8.73 15.26 -3.10
N ILE A 77 7.66 14.86 -2.40
CA ILE A 77 7.31 13.45 -2.19
C ILE A 77 7.11 12.71 -3.52
N TYR A 78 6.61 13.36 -4.57
CA TYR A 78 6.40 12.71 -5.87
C TYR A 78 7.72 12.33 -6.53
N VAL A 79 8.75 13.16 -6.38
CA VAL A 79 10.12 12.89 -6.89
C VAL A 79 10.76 11.75 -6.10
N GLU A 80 10.60 11.74 -4.79
CA GLU A 80 11.06 10.66 -3.92
C GLU A 80 10.38 9.33 -4.29
N LEU A 81 9.05 9.32 -4.44
CA LEU A 81 8.28 8.13 -4.77
C LEU A 81 8.57 7.61 -6.17
N LYS A 82 8.71 8.49 -7.16
CA LYS A 82 9.14 8.11 -8.52
C LYS A 82 10.50 7.42 -8.50
N SER A 83 11.47 8.00 -7.79
CA SER A 83 12.80 7.40 -7.64
C SER A 83 12.73 6.07 -6.88
N SER A 84 11.88 6.01 -5.86
CA SER A 84 11.68 4.82 -5.03
C SER A 84 11.14 3.65 -5.84
N LEU A 85 10.14 3.87 -6.70
CA LEU A 85 9.54 2.82 -7.55
C LEU A 85 10.50 2.29 -8.62
N ILE A 86 11.48 3.09 -9.05
CA ILE A 86 12.55 2.63 -9.96
C ILE A 86 13.47 1.62 -9.25
N PHE A 87 13.84 1.87 -7.99
CA PHE A 87 14.74 1.00 -7.24
C PHE A 87 14.03 -0.16 -6.52
N ALA A 88 12.80 0.07 -6.09
CA ALA A 88 11.97 -0.85 -5.32
C ALA A 88 10.61 -0.98 -6.01
N SER A 89 10.57 -1.68 -7.15
CA SER A 89 9.29 -1.96 -7.82
C SER A 89 8.43 -2.87 -6.95
N ILE A 90 7.19 -2.45 -6.67
CA ILE A 90 6.24 -3.18 -5.81
C ILE A 90 5.91 -4.57 -6.35
N ILE A 91 5.98 -4.75 -7.67
CA ILE A 91 5.72 -6.04 -8.34
C ILE A 91 6.76 -7.08 -7.90
N ASN A 92 7.98 -6.67 -7.50
CA ASN A 92 9.06 -7.56 -7.08
C ASN A 92 9.15 -7.67 -5.55
N SER A 93 8.59 -8.75 -5.01
CA SER A 93 8.59 -9.03 -3.57
C SER A 93 9.99 -9.19 -2.98
N ASP A 94 10.97 -9.66 -3.75
CA ASP A 94 12.35 -9.93 -3.30
C ASP A 94 13.38 -8.88 -3.75
N VAL A 95 12.92 -7.67 -4.10
CA VAL A 95 13.78 -6.62 -4.67
C VAL A 95 15.00 -6.29 -3.80
N LEU A 96 14.88 -6.35 -2.46
CA LEU A 96 16.01 -6.10 -1.55
C LEU A 96 17.05 -7.22 -1.58
N ALA A 97 16.63 -8.48 -1.65
CA ALA A 97 17.55 -9.62 -1.72
C ALA A 97 18.35 -9.58 -3.03
N ASN A 98 17.70 -9.15 -4.11
CA ASN A 98 18.27 -9.10 -5.47
C ASN A 98 18.97 -7.76 -5.80
N SER A 99 19.13 -6.86 -4.83
CA SER A 99 19.57 -5.48 -5.06
C SER A 99 21.09 -5.29 -5.26
N GLY A 100 21.91 -6.28 -4.88
CA GLY A 100 23.37 -6.22 -5.01
C GLY A 100 23.98 -4.90 -4.47
N PRO A 101 24.83 -4.21 -5.25
CA PRO A 101 25.41 -2.92 -4.84
C PRO A 101 24.40 -1.79 -4.58
N LYS A 102 23.18 -1.90 -5.11
CA LYS A 102 22.12 -0.89 -4.96
C LYS A 102 21.29 -1.05 -3.68
N ARG A 103 21.64 -1.99 -2.78
CA ARG A 103 20.87 -2.32 -1.57
C ARG A 103 20.45 -1.13 -0.72
N VAL A 104 21.32 -0.12 -0.57
CA VAL A 104 20.99 1.09 0.18
C VAL A 104 19.87 1.90 -0.49
N LEU A 105 19.92 2.07 -1.81
CA LEU A 105 18.90 2.78 -2.58
C LEU A 105 17.58 2.01 -2.57
N VAL A 106 17.64 0.69 -2.73
CA VAL A 106 16.46 -0.18 -2.65
C VAL A 106 15.83 -0.11 -1.25
N GLY A 107 16.63 -0.17 -0.19
CA GLY A 107 16.13 -0.04 1.18
C GLY A 107 15.44 1.31 1.44
N LYS A 108 15.99 2.41 0.91
CA LYS A 108 15.33 3.72 0.97
C LYS A 108 14.01 3.72 0.21
N GLY A 109 13.99 3.15 -1.00
CA GLY A 109 12.77 3.06 -1.81
C GLY A 109 11.66 2.24 -1.15
N ILE A 110 12.01 1.09 -0.57
CA ILE A 110 11.09 0.26 0.23
C ILE A 110 10.50 1.08 1.38
N ASN A 111 11.34 1.81 2.12
CA ASN A 111 10.88 2.61 3.26
C ASN A 111 9.95 3.75 2.83
N ALA A 112 10.29 4.49 1.77
CA ALA A 112 9.45 5.57 1.26
C ALA A 112 8.06 5.04 0.85
N ILE A 113 8.02 3.98 0.04
CA ILE A 113 6.77 3.36 -0.42
C ILE A 113 5.97 2.80 0.76
N SER A 114 6.63 2.08 1.68
CA SER A 114 5.96 1.50 2.84
C SER A 114 5.39 2.57 3.76
N ASN A 115 6.14 3.65 4.01
CA ASN A 115 5.66 4.78 4.81
C ASN A 115 4.47 5.46 4.13
N THR A 116 4.50 5.64 2.81
CA THR A 116 3.37 6.22 2.09
C THR A 116 2.11 5.36 2.20
N LEU A 117 2.21 4.05 2.10
CA LEU A 117 1.04 3.16 2.13
C LEU A 117 0.53 2.85 3.55
N ASN A 118 1.36 3.02 4.60
CA ASN A 118 0.99 2.75 5.99
C ASN A 118 0.69 4.02 6.81
N ASN A 119 1.43 5.10 6.58
CA ASN A 119 1.38 6.32 7.40
C ASN A 119 0.78 7.49 6.62
N ASP A 120 1.21 7.68 5.36
CA ASP A 120 0.72 8.76 4.49
C ASP A 120 -0.38 8.31 3.54
N TRP A 121 -1.14 7.31 3.96
CA TRP A 121 -2.17 6.68 3.14
C TRP A 121 -3.27 7.67 2.74
N TYR A 122 -3.57 8.67 3.58
CA TYR A 122 -4.52 9.71 3.27
C TYR A 122 -4.02 10.52 2.07
N PHE A 123 -2.77 10.97 2.11
CA PHE A 123 -2.16 11.65 0.97
C PHE A 123 -2.18 10.79 -0.29
N TYR A 124 -1.83 9.51 -0.18
CA TYR A 124 -1.87 8.58 -1.32
C TYR A 124 -3.27 8.50 -1.94
N LEU A 125 -4.31 8.18 -1.15
CA LEU A 125 -5.68 8.05 -1.64
C LEU A 125 -6.27 9.38 -2.15
N ASN A 126 -5.81 10.51 -1.60
CA ASN A 126 -6.27 11.82 -2.02
C ASN A 126 -5.66 12.26 -3.37
N ASN A 127 -4.59 11.61 -3.81
CA ASN A 127 -3.80 11.95 -5.00
C ASN A 127 -3.70 10.79 -6.00
N LEU A 128 -4.68 9.89 -6.02
CA LEU A 128 -4.69 8.72 -6.91
C LEU A 128 -4.50 9.03 -8.40
N ASN A 129 -4.87 10.24 -8.85
CA ASN A 129 -4.64 10.71 -10.23
C ASN A 129 -3.16 11.01 -10.57
N LYS A 130 -2.30 11.12 -9.57
CA LYS A 130 -0.85 11.30 -9.75
C LYS A 130 -0.12 9.96 -9.89
N PHE A 131 -0.80 8.85 -9.68
CA PHE A 131 -0.21 7.51 -9.73
C PHE A 131 -0.71 6.76 -10.96
N ASN A 132 0.19 5.95 -11.51
CA ASN A 132 -0.15 5.00 -12.55
C ASN A 132 0.09 3.57 -12.07
N TYR A 133 -0.77 2.69 -12.54
CA TYR A 133 -0.81 1.30 -12.17
C TYR A 133 -0.55 0.44 -13.39
N ILE A 134 0.29 -0.58 -13.23
CA ILE A 134 0.69 -1.48 -14.30
C ILE A 134 -0.05 -2.80 -14.10
N LEU A 135 -0.56 -3.41 -15.17
CA LEU A 135 -1.15 -4.74 -15.13
C LEU A 135 -0.20 -5.70 -14.42
N ASN A 136 -0.70 -6.35 -13.38
CA ASN A 136 0.08 -7.28 -12.58
C ASN A 136 -0.71 -8.58 -12.40
N PRO A 137 -0.55 -9.55 -13.32
CA PRO A 137 -1.16 -10.87 -13.17
C PRO A 137 -0.37 -11.78 -12.20
N PHE A 138 0.74 -11.30 -11.64
CA PHE A 138 1.70 -12.11 -10.91
C PHE A 138 1.46 -12.11 -9.40
N GLY A 139 1.75 -13.24 -8.77
CA GLY A 139 2.05 -13.32 -7.34
C GLY A 139 3.52 -13.03 -7.06
N SER A 140 3.91 -13.15 -5.79
CA SER A 140 5.29 -13.02 -5.32
C SER A 140 6.26 -14.04 -5.95
N ARG A 141 5.75 -15.19 -6.40
CA ARG A 141 6.58 -16.26 -7.00
C ARG A 141 6.67 -16.20 -8.53
N TYR A 142 5.95 -15.28 -9.19
CA TYR A 142 5.89 -15.19 -10.66
C TYR A 142 5.53 -16.52 -11.35
N ILE A 143 4.76 -17.38 -10.68
CA ILE A 143 4.32 -18.65 -11.25
C ILE A 143 3.20 -18.35 -12.25
N ASP A 144 3.45 -18.66 -13.52
CA ASP A 144 2.39 -18.67 -14.52
C ASP A 144 1.60 -19.98 -14.42
N SER A 145 0.29 -19.91 -14.61
CA SER A 145 -0.50 -21.11 -14.79
C SER A 145 -0.21 -21.66 -16.18
N ASN A 146 0.46 -22.82 -16.28
CA ASN A 146 0.54 -23.59 -17.52
C ASN A 146 -0.88 -24.05 -17.87
N VAL A 147 -1.60 -23.25 -18.67
CA VAL A 147 -2.93 -23.64 -19.12
C VAL A 147 -2.88 -23.88 -20.62
N ASP A 148 -2.93 -25.16 -21.00
CA ASP A 148 -3.26 -25.59 -22.35
C ASP A 148 -4.73 -25.24 -22.62
N GLN A 149 -5.02 -23.98 -22.95
CA GLN A 149 -6.35 -23.54 -23.36
C GLN A 149 -6.41 -23.31 -24.86
N ASP A 150 -7.56 -23.63 -25.44
CA ASP A 150 -7.98 -23.21 -26.77
C ASP A 150 -7.83 -21.69 -26.93
N GLU A 151 -7.24 -21.26 -28.05
CA GLU A 151 -7.07 -19.86 -28.43
C GLU A 151 -8.36 -19.03 -28.33
N GLN A 152 -9.53 -19.63 -28.60
CA GLN A 152 -10.80 -18.91 -28.48
C GLN A 152 -11.17 -18.60 -27.03
N GLN A 153 -10.88 -19.50 -26.09
CA GLN A 153 -11.14 -19.27 -24.67
C GLN A 153 -10.22 -18.17 -24.13
N GLN A 154 -8.97 -18.12 -24.59
CA GLN A 154 -8.03 -17.07 -24.19
C GLN A 154 -8.47 -15.66 -24.62
N LYS A 155 -9.20 -15.54 -25.74
CA LYS A 155 -9.74 -14.25 -26.21
C LYS A 155 -10.87 -13.69 -25.34
N ILE A 156 -11.55 -14.53 -24.57
CA ILE A 156 -12.70 -14.11 -23.73
C ILE A 156 -12.39 -14.17 -22.23
N ASN A 157 -11.52 -15.09 -21.81
CA ASN A 157 -11.11 -15.26 -20.42
C ASN A 157 -9.61 -15.64 -20.34
N PRO A 158 -8.70 -14.66 -20.51
CA PRO A 158 -7.26 -14.91 -20.52
C PRO A 158 -6.78 -15.40 -19.14
N LYS A 159 -6.13 -16.56 -19.12
CA LYS A 159 -5.62 -17.19 -17.89
C LYS A 159 -4.14 -16.98 -17.66
N SER A 160 -3.33 -17.33 -18.66
CA SER A 160 -1.89 -17.17 -18.56
C SER A 160 -1.53 -15.69 -18.51
N THR A 161 -0.37 -15.42 -17.93
CA THR A 161 0.22 -14.08 -17.88
C THR A 161 0.27 -13.47 -19.28
N GLN A 162 0.83 -14.21 -20.24
CA GLN A 162 0.99 -13.74 -21.62
C GLN A 162 -0.37 -13.38 -22.24
N ALA A 163 -1.36 -14.26 -22.12
CA ALA A 163 -2.70 -14.02 -22.67
C ALA A 163 -3.37 -12.79 -22.03
N GLN A 164 -3.15 -12.55 -20.73
CA GLN A 164 -3.68 -11.36 -20.06
C GLN A 164 -3.06 -10.07 -20.61
N PHE A 165 -1.74 -10.04 -20.81
CA PHE A 165 -1.07 -8.89 -21.42
C PHE A 165 -1.51 -8.67 -22.87
N GLU A 166 -1.62 -9.74 -23.68
CA GLU A 166 -2.08 -9.66 -25.06
C GLU A 166 -3.53 -9.17 -25.15
N TYR A 167 -4.41 -9.68 -24.30
CA TYR A 167 -5.80 -9.23 -24.20
C TYR A 167 -5.89 -7.75 -23.81
N VAL A 168 -5.18 -7.34 -22.76
CA VAL A 168 -5.22 -5.96 -22.28
C VAL A 168 -4.63 -5.01 -23.32
N ASN A 169 -3.52 -5.38 -23.94
CA ASN A 169 -2.89 -4.55 -24.97
C ASN A 169 -3.76 -4.44 -26.22
N SER A 170 -4.40 -5.53 -26.67
CA SER A 170 -5.29 -5.48 -27.83
C SER A 170 -6.59 -4.70 -27.57
N LYS A 171 -7.16 -4.81 -26.37
CA LYS A 171 -8.44 -4.17 -26.02
C LYS A 171 -8.29 -2.72 -25.55
N TYR A 172 -7.23 -2.40 -24.82
CA TYR A 172 -7.04 -1.11 -24.15
C TYR A 172 -5.81 -0.34 -24.65
N ASN A 173 -5.01 -0.92 -25.55
CA ASN A 173 -3.81 -0.32 -26.13
C ASN A 173 -2.70 0.05 -25.12
N SER A 174 -2.78 -0.47 -23.89
CA SER A 174 -1.82 -0.21 -22.83
C SER A 174 -2.03 -1.16 -21.64
N ALA A 175 -0.95 -1.66 -21.06
CA ALA A 175 -0.95 -2.33 -19.76
C ALA A 175 -0.90 -1.34 -18.58
N ASN A 176 -0.80 -0.05 -18.86
CA ASN A 176 -0.82 1.02 -17.87
C ASN A 176 -2.25 1.54 -17.68
N LEU A 177 -2.57 1.82 -16.43
CA LEU A 177 -3.85 2.34 -15.97
C LEU A 177 -3.65 3.68 -15.28
N GLU A 178 -4.30 4.71 -15.83
CA GLU A 178 -4.37 6.04 -15.25
C GLU A 178 -5.76 6.31 -14.69
N LEU A 179 -5.81 6.77 -13.44
CA LEU A 179 -7.05 7.22 -12.84
C LEU A 179 -7.26 8.71 -13.13
N LYS A 180 -8.15 9.04 -14.06
CA LYS A 180 -8.52 10.43 -14.34
C LYS A 180 -9.57 10.90 -13.33
N ASN A 181 -9.20 11.81 -12.43
CA ASN A 181 -10.08 12.39 -11.40
C ASN A 181 -10.83 11.33 -10.57
N PRO A 182 -10.13 10.35 -9.96
CA PRO A 182 -10.77 9.26 -9.25
C PRO A 182 -11.56 9.78 -8.06
N LYS A 183 -12.83 9.42 -8.02
CA LYS A 183 -13.72 9.68 -6.90
C LYS A 183 -14.04 8.39 -6.16
N ILE A 184 -13.82 8.36 -4.85
CA ILE A 184 -14.27 7.26 -4.00
C ILE A 184 -15.77 7.44 -3.74
N LEU A 185 -16.56 6.46 -4.16
CA LEU A 185 -18.02 6.46 -4.10
C LEU A 185 -18.54 5.90 -2.78
N SER A 186 -17.95 4.79 -2.32
CA SER A 186 -18.41 4.09 -1.12
C SER A 186 -17.30 3.24 -0.51
N ILE A 187 -17.54 2.78 0.72
CA ILE A 187 -16.66 1.88 1.46
C ILE A 187 -17.48 0.67 1.88
N THR A 188 -16.97 -0.53 1.60
CA THR A 188 -17.53 -1.79 2.11
C THR A 188 -16.48 -2.44 2.99
N GLU A 189 -16.79 -2.63 4.27
CA GLU A 189 -15.88 -3.30 5.21
C GLU A 189 -16.22 -4.78 5.35
N LYS A 190 -15.20 -5.63 5.36
CA LYS A 190 -15.32 -7.09 5.58
C LYS A 190 -14.26 -7.57 6.57
N THR A 191 -14.67 -8.34 7.57
CA THR A 191 -13.78 -8.91 8.59
C THR A 191 -12.83 -9.93 7.97
N LEU A 192 -11.58 -9.99 8.44
CA LEU A 192 -10.65 -11.07 8.12
C LEU A 192 -10.69 -12.15 9.20
N THR A 193 -10.77 -13.41 8.77
CA THR A 193 -10.70 -14.56 9.67
C THR A 193 -9.30 -14.67 10.29
N ASN A 194 -9.23 -14.97 11.58
CA ASN A 194 -7.96 -15.22 12.27
C ASN A 194 -7.39 -16.59 11.88
N GLN A 195 -6.10 -16.62 11.61
CA GLN A 195 -5.28 -17.82 11.40
C GLN A 195 -4.48 -18.14 12.67
N LYS A 196 -3.92 -19.35 12.72
CA LYS A 196 -3.00 -19.73 13.80
C LYS A 196 -1.70 -18.90 13.69
N ALA A 197 -1.21 -18.43 14.83
CA ALA A 197 -0.04 -17.55 14.99
C ALA A 197 -0.19 -16.10 14.47
N ASP A 198 -1.42 -15.68 14.15
CA ASP A 198 -1.73 -14.28 13.93
C ASP A 198 -1.41 -13.43 15.15
N ILE A 199 -0.78 -12.28 14.92
CA ILE A 199 -0.36 -11.34 15.96
C ILE A 199 -1.29 -10.14 16.09
N TYR A 200 -2.10 -9.86 15.06
CA TYR A 200 -3.00 -8.73 15.04
C TYR A 200 -4.45 -9.12 15.32
N ASN A 201 -5.15 -8.18 15.93
CA ASN A 201 -6.55 -8.28 16.32
C ASN A 201 -7.42 -7.35 15.48
N ASN A 202 -8.75 -7.56 15.54
CA ASN A 202 -9.76 -6.72 14.90
C ASN A 202 -9.48 -6.45 13.42
N LYS A 203 -9.04 -7.48 12.69
CA LYS A 203 -8.64 -7.37 11.29
C LYS A 203 -9.84 -7.26 10.38
N SER A 204 -9.79 -6.32 9.46
CA SER A 204 -10.75 -6.21 8.37
C SER A 204 -10.13 -5.57 7.13
N VAL A 205 -10.84 -5.65 6.01
CA VAL A 205 -10.51 -4.97 4.77
C VAL A 205 -11.63 -3.99 4.46
N MET A 206 -11.27 -2.72 4.33
CA MET A 206 -12.14 -1.69 3.75
C MET A 206 -11.91 -1.66 2.24
N TYR A 207 -12.92 -2.03 1.47
CA TYR A 207 -12.90 -1.94 0.02
C TYR A 207 -13.42 -0.58 -0.41
N LEU A 208 -12.52 0.25 -0.95
CA LEU A 208 -12.86 1.55 -1.49
C LEU A 208 -13.35 1.37 -2.92
N ASN A 209 -14.65 1.58 -3.13
CA ASN A 209 -15.25 1.59 -4.47
C ASN A 209 -14.99 2.95 -5.12
N ILE A 210 -14.30 2.95 -6.25
CA ILE A 210 -13.91 4.14 -6.99
C ILE A 210 -14.66 4.16 -8.31
N GLU A 211 -15.01 5.35 -8.78
CA GLU A 211 -15.59 5.56 -10.12
C GLU A 211 -14.86 4.77 -11.20
N ASN A 212 -15.61 4.32 -12.23
CA ASN A 212 -15.16 3.43 -13.30
C ASN A 212 -14.87 1.98 -12.86
N ASN A 213 -15.52 1.54 -11.78
CA ASN A 213 -15.51 0.16 -11.29
C ASN A 213 -14.12 -0.33 -10.83
N TYR A 214 -13.37 0.55 -10.16
CA TYR A 214 -12.13 0.19 -9.49
C TYR A 214 -12.38 -0.07 -8.01
N ILE A 215 -11.62 -1.00 -7.43
CA ILE A 215 -11.62 -1.27 -5.99
C ILE A 215 -10.18 -1.17 -5.48
N ILE A 216 -9.98 -0.46 -4.37
CA ILE A 216 -8.72 -0.47 -3.61
C ILE A 216 -8.97 -1.11 -2.24
N PRO A 217 -8.33 -2.25 -1.92
CA PRO A 217 -8.33 -2.81 -0.57
C PRO A 217 -7.49 -1.96 0.40
N VAL A 218 -8.03 -1.71 1.59
CA VAL A 218 -7.31 -1.09 2.72
C VAL A 218 -7.43 -2.01 3.93
N PHE A 219 -6.32 -2.58 4.36
CA PHE A 219 -6.27 -3.47 5.51
C PHE A 219 -6.28 -2.64 6.80
N LYS A 220 -7.17 -3.00 7.73
CA LYS A 220 -7.32 -2.39 9.04
C LYS A 220 -7.03 -3.44 10.10
N TYR A 221 -6.19 -3.12 11.07
CA TYR A 221 -5.78 -4.07 12.12
C TYR A 221 -5.22 -3.34 13.36
N GLN A 222 -5.10 -4.07 14.47
CA GLN A 222 -4.56 -3.57 15.73
C GLN A 222 -3.54 -4.56 16.31
N ALA A 223 -2.49 -4.07 16.97
CA ALA A 223 -1.51 -4.94 17.65
C ALA A 223 -2.14 -5.72 18.81
N ASP A 224 -2.96 -5.02 19.59
CA ASP A 224 -3.81 -5.57 20.64
C ASP A 224 -5.12 -4.77 20.70
N ASN A 225 -6.11 -5.24 21.45
CA ASN A 225 -7.44 -4.62 21.53
C ASN A 225 -7.45 -3.16 22.03
N ASN A 226 -6.38 -2.70 22.68
CA ASN A 226 -6.26 -1.34 23.21
C ASN A 226 -5.30 -0.47 22.38
N SER A 227 -4.60 -1.05 21.41
CA SER A 227 -3.65 -0.36 20.56
C SER A 227 -4.35 0.51 19.50
N ALA A 228 -3.63 1.52 19.03
CA ALA A 228 -4.11 2.35 17.93
C ALA A 228 -4.34 1.52 16.66
N THR A 229 -5.42 1.83 15.94
CA THR A 229 -5.70 1.23 14.63
C THR A 229 -4.58 1.55 13.66
N LYS A 230 -4.11 0.52 12.95
CA LYS A 230 -3.20 0.65 11.81
C LYS A 230 -3.98 0.44 10.52
N LEU A 231 -3.58 1.18 9.50
CA LEU A 231 -4.09 1.05 8.13
C LEU A 231 -2.92 0.75 7.19
N PHE A 232 -3.14 -0.19 6.28
CA PHE A 232 -2.24 -0.46 5.17
C PHE A 232 -3.07 -0.41 3.88
N VAL A 233 -2.80 0.57 3.02
CA VAL A 233 -3.44 0.66 1.71
C VAL A 233 -2.73 -0.29 0.76
N SER A 234 -3.48 -1.21 0.15
CA SER A 234 -2.93 -2.04 -0.90
C SER A 234 -2.45 -1.15 -2.06
N PRO A 235 -1.24 -1.37 -2.60
CA PRO A 235 -0.82 -0.69 -3.82
C PRO A 235 -1.53 -1.21 -5.07
N ASP A 236 -2.47 -2.14 -4.91
CA ASP A 236 -3.23 -2.73 -6.01
C ASP A 236 -4.59 -2.07 -6.22
N ILE A 237 -4.95 -1.94 -7.48
CA ILE A 237 -6.29 -1.66 -7.97
C ILE A 237 -6.84 -2.93 -8.61
N ILE A 238 -8.06 -3.28 -8.22
CA ILE A 238 -8.85 -4.33 -8.86
C ILE A 238 -9.84 -3.64 -9.80
N TRP A 239 -9.72 -3.89 -11.11
CA TRP A 239 -10.58 -3.30 -12.12
C TRP A 239 -11.60 -4.31 -12.64
N LYS A 240 -12.89 -4.07 -12.33
CA LYS A 240 -14.00 -4.92 -12.80
C LYS A 240 -14.09 -4.92 -14.33
N GLN A 241 -14.18 -6.11 -14.90
CA GLN A 241 -14.32 -6.34 -16.34
C GLN A 241 -15.69 -6.85 -16.73
N ASN A 242 -16.30 -7.70 -15.90
CA ASN A 242 -17.60 -8.29 -16.19
C ASN A 242 -18.72 -7.25 -15.98
N PRO A 243 -19.46 -6.83 -17.02
CA PRO A 243 -20.53 -5.84 -16.89
C PRO A 243 -21.71 -6.33 -16.04
N ASP A 244 -21.99 -7.64 -16.05
CA ASP A 244 -23.14 -8.24 -15.37
C ASP A 244 -22.90 -8.45 -13.87
N LEU A 245 -21.64 -8.33 -13.44
CA LEU A 245 -21.27 -8.41 -12.03
C LEU A 245 -21.41 -7.02 -11.37
N SER A 246 -22.22 -6.91 -10.31
CA SER A 246 -22.27 -5.67 -9.52
C SER A 246 -20.97 -5.47 -8.73
N ILE A 247 -20.65 -4.22 -8.37
CA ILE A 247 -19.44 -3.92 -7.59
C ILE A 247 -19.46 -4.60 -6.21
N GLU A 248 -20.64 -4.67 -5.59
CA GLU A 248 -20.84 -5.33 -4.30
C GLU A 248 -20.60 -6.84 -4.40
N ASN A 249 -21.13 -7.47 -5.44
CA ASN A 249 -20.89 -8.90 -5.68
C ASN A 249 -19.42 -9.19 -6.00
N LEU A 250 -18.76 -8.31 -6.76
CA LEU A 250 -17.32 -8.39 -6.99
C LEU A 250 -16.54 -8.32 -5.67
N ILE A 251 -16.87 -7.37 -4.79
CA ILE A 251 -16.23 -7.24 -3.47
C ILE A 251 -16.42 -8.51 -2.64
N ASN A 252 -17.65 -9.04 -2.60
CA ASN A 252 -17.95 -10.27 -1.85
C ASN A 252 -17.15 -11.45 -2.39
N GLN A 253 -17.21 -11.71 -3.70
CA GLN A 253 -16.49 -12.82 -4.33
C GLN A 253 -14.97 -12.68 -4.18
N PHE A 254 -14.42 -11.47 -4.36
CA PHE A 254 -13.00 -11.22 -4.17
C PHE A 254 -12.59 -11.44 -2.71
N HIS A 255 -13.36 -10.95 -1.74
CA HIS A 255 -13.07 -11.14 -0.32
C HIS A 255 -13.05 -12.63 0.07
N ASP A 256 -14.05 -13.38 -0.37
CA ASP A 256 -14.12 -14.83 -0.12
C ASP A 256 -12.95 -15.55 -0.80
N ALA A 257 -12.63 -15.20 -2.05
CA ALA A 257 -11.49 -15.75 -2.76
C ALA A 257 -10.15 -15.40 -2.08
N PHE A 258 -10.02 -14.20 -1.52
CA PHE A 258 -8.84 -13.77 -0.76
C PHE A 258 -8.67 -14.59 0.53
N GLN A 259 -9.71 -14.70 1.35
CA GLN A 259 -9.64 -15.49 2.59
C GLN A 259 -9.35 -16.97 2.32
N ASN A 260 -10.00 -17.55 1.32
CA ASN A 260 -9.79 -18.94 0.94
C ASN A 260 -8.37 -19.16 0.42
N SER A 261 -7.84 -18.24 -0.41
CA SER A 261 -6.47 -18.33 -0.91
C SER A 261 -5.43 -18.19 0.18
N TRP A 262 -5.67 -17.35 1.19
CA TRP A 262 -4.77 -17.24 2.35
C TRP A 262 -4.75 -18.55 3.16
N SER A 263 -5.93 -19.10 3.45
CA SER A 263 -6.06 -20.36 4.20
C SER A 263 -5.47 -21.55 3.44
N GLU A 264 -5.71 -21.64 2.14
CA GLU A 264 -5.16 -22.70 1.28
C GLU A 264 -3.65 -22.59 1.11
N LEU A 265 -3.10 -21.39 0.95
CA LEU A 265 -1.65 -21.21 0.86
C LEU A 265 -0.98 -21.64 2.17
N LEU A 266 -1.52 -21.20 3.31
CA LEU A 266 -1.03 -21.62 4.63
C LEU A 266 -1.10 -23.14 4.77
N LYS A 267 -2.22 -23.77 4.40
CA LYS A 267 -2.36 -25.23 4.44
C LYS A 267 -1.34 -25.93 3.55
N LYS A 268 -1.19 -25.50 2.30
CA LYS A 268 -0.22 -26.08 1.36
C LYS A 268 1.21 -26.03 1.91
N GLU A 269 1.57 -24.89 2.50
CA GLU A 269 2.91 -24.68 3.05
C GLU A 269 3.10 -25.44 4.36
N TYR A 270 2.05 -25.60 5.16
CA TYR A 270 2.04 -26.50 6.30
C TYR A 270 2.26 -27.96 5.87
N ASP A 271 1.43 -28.46 4.96
CA ASP A 271 1.49 -29.85 4.48
C ASP A 271 2.90 -30.13 3.91
N TYR A 272 3.47 -29.20 3.13
CA TYR A 272 4.83 -29.35 2.60
C TYR A 272 5.91 -29.32 3.71
N ASN A 273 5.95 -28.26 4.54
CA ASN A 273 7.07 -28.08 5.46
C ASN A 273 7.00 -29.02 6.67
N VAL A 274 5.81 -29.35 7.16
CA VAL A 274 5.63 -30.19 8.34
C VAL A 274 5.56 -31.66 7.97
N GLU A 275 4.73 -32.03 6.99
CA GLU A 275 4.51 -33.45 6.69
C GLU A 275 5.63 -34.04 5.81
N ILE A 276 6.27 -33.23 4.97
CA ILE A 276 7.35 -33.68 4.08
C ILE A 276 8.73 -33.33 4.67
N GLU A 277 8.96 -32.06 5.00
CA GLU A 277 10.27 -31.60 5.50
C GLU A 277 10.46 -31.74 7.02
N SER A 278 9.45 -32.22 7.75
CA SER A 278 9.50 -32.42 9.22
C SER A 278 9.86 -31.16 10.03
N SER A 279 9.47 -29.99 9.54
CA SER A 279 9.64 -28.71 10.23
C SER A 279 8.69 -28.58 11.41
N ASP A 280 9.04 -27.71 12.37
CA ASP A 280 8.16 -27.37 13.48
C ASP A 280 6.90 -26.62 12.95
N PRO A 281 5.68 -27.14 13.21
CA PRO A 281 4.42 -26.49 12.90
C PRO A 281 4.36 -25.00 13.23
N ASP A 282 4.81 -24.61 14.42
CA ASP A 282 4.64 -23.25 14.92
C ASP A 282 5.57 -22.27 14.19
N ILE A 283 6.73 -22.75 13.72
CA ILE A 283 7.61 -21.97 12.83
C ILE A 283 6.89 -21.70 11.52
N VAL A 284 6.25 -22.70 10.91
CA VAL A 284 5.53 -22.53 9.64
C VAL A 284 4.38 -21.53 9.82
N TYR A 285 3.53 -21.69 10.83
CA TYR A 285 2.44 -20.74 11.09
C TYR A 285 2.95 -19.30 11.27
N SER A 286 4.06 -19.10 11.98
CA SER A 286 4.64 -17.76 12.17
C SER A 286 5.13 -17.09 10.87
N GLN A 287 5.53 -17.87 9.86
CA GLN A 287 5.98 -17.34 8.56
C GLN A 287 4.84 -16.84 7.67
N PHE A 288 3.61 -17.27 7.94
CA PHE A 288 2.41 -16.97 7.14
C PHE A 288 1.32 -16.22 7.92
N ASN A 289 1.69 -15.69 9.09
CA ASN A 289 0.81 -14.87 9.91
C ASN A 289 0.46 -13.52 9.27
N ASP A 290 -0.51 -12.84 9.88
CA ASP A 290 -0.97 -11.51 9.47
C ASP A 290 0.12 -10.41 9.42
N GLU A 291 1.18 -10.50 10.23
CA GLU A 291 2.34 -9.60 10.11
C GLU A 291 2.98 -9.68 8.73
N ASN A 292 3.24 -10.91 8.27
CA ASN A 292 3.83 -11.13 6.96
C ASN A 292 2.82 -10.83 5.84
N LEU A 293 1.54 -11.13 6.05
CA LEU A 293 0.47 -10.79 5.10
C LEU A 293 0.46 -9.29 4.76
N PHE A 294 0.55 -8.43 5.78
CA PHE A 294 0.45 -6.96 5.60
C PHE A 294 1.79 -6.27 5.31
N LYS A 295 2.89 -7.03 5.17
CA LYS A 295 4.22 -6.47 4.93
C LYS A 295 4.54 -6.43 3.44
N LEU A 296 4.83 -5.23 2.92
CA LEU A 296 5.35 -5.05 1.56
C LEU A 296 6.71 -5.75 1.39
N TYR A 297 7.02 -6.18 0.16
CA TYR A 297 8.30 -6.80 -0.20
C TYR A 297 8.64 -8.05 0.64
N LYS A 298 7.62 -8.88 0.85
CA LYS A 298 7.74 -10.20 1.46
C LYS A 298 7.06 -11.21 0.58
N ASN A 299 7.66 -12.40 0.47
CA ASN A 299 7.01 -13.52 -0.20
C ASN A 299 5.79 -13.97 0.61
N ASN A 300 4.80 -14.51 -0.09
CA ASN A 300 3.55 -15.01 0.51
C ASN A 300 2.74 -13.95 1.27
N ASN A 301 3.00 -12.66 1.03
CA ASN A 301 2.22 -11.56 1.59
C ASN A 301 0.91 -11.35 0.81
N TYR A 302 0.24 -10.21 1.04
CA TYR A 302 -0.98 -9.82 0.33
C TYR A 302 -0.86 -9.89 -1.21
N ASN A 303 0.35 -9.75 -1.79
CA ASN A 303 0.56 -9.81 -3.23
C ASN A 303 0.24 -11.22 -3.77
N GLU A 304 0.80 -12.26 -3.15
CA GLU A 304 0.53 -13.65 -3.51
C GLU A 304 -0.96 -13.98 -3.36
N ILE A 305 -1.54 -13.61 -2.22
CA ILE A 305 -2.94 -13.90 -1.92
C ILE A 305 -3.88 -13.17 -2.89
N THR A 306 -3.61 -11.91 -3.21
CA THR A 306 -4.39 -11.14 -4.19
C THR A 306 -4.30 -11.77 -5.57
N SER A 307 -3.12 -12.23 -5.99
CA SER A 307 -2.96 -12.90 -7.29
C SER A 307 -3.80 -14.18 -7.37
N LEU A 308 -3.74 -15.03 -6.34
CA LEU A 308 -4.54 -16.25 -6.26
C LEU A 308 -6.05 -15.95 -6.21
N ALA A 309 -6.45 -14.92 -5.48
CA ALA A 309 -7.84 -14.49 -5.40
C ALA A 309 -8.38 -14.03 -6.77
N ILE A 310 -7.59 -13.28 -7.53
CA ILE A 310 -7.95 -12.85 -8.90
C ILE A 310 -8.04 -14.04 -9.85
N ALA A 311 -7.12 -14.99 -9.75
CA ALA A 311 -7.17 -16.22 -10.56
C ALA A 311 -8.44 -17.04 -10.29
N LYS A 312 -8.82 -17.21 -9.02
CA LYS A 312 -10.07 -17.86 -8.61
C LYS A 312 -11.31 -17.10 -9.07
N LEU A 313 -11.31 -15.78 -8.87
CA LEU A 313 -12.40 -14.93 -9.30
C LEU A 313 -12.62 -15.03 -10.81
N ASN A 314 -11.54 -15.15 -11.59
CA ASN A 314 -11.62 -15.28 -13.04
C ASN A 314 -11.81 -16.73 -13.52
N GLN A 315 -12.04 -17.72 -12.63
CA GLN A 315 -12.02 -19.14 -12.97
C GLN A 315 -12.94 -19.50 -14.15
N ASP A 316 -14.18 -19.02 -14.14
CA ASP A 316 -15.16 -19.37 -15.17
C ASP A 316 -15.31 -18.27 -16.24
N GLN A 317 -15.11 -17.01 -15.86
CA GLN A 317 -15.23 -15.85 -16.75
C GLN A 317 -14.33 -14.70 -16.28
N LEU A 318 -13.97 -13.79 -17.18
CA LEU A 318 -13.14 -12.64 -16.85
C LEU A 318 -13.94 -11.62 -16.02
N ASN A 319 -13.71 -11.61 -14.71
CA ASN A 319 -14.41 -10.77 -13.75
C ASN A 319 -13.61 -9.51 -13.40
N ALA A 320 -12.29 -9.61 -13.24
CA ALA A 320 -11.45 -8.46 -12.91
C ALA A 320 -10.01 -8.60 -13.39
N PHE A 321 -9.34 -7.46 -13.54
CA PHE A 321 -7.88 -7.40 -13.64
C PHE A 321 -7.29 -6.78 -12.39
N ARG A 322 -6.03 -7.12 -12.10
CA ARG A 322 -5.23 -6.49 -11.06
C ARG A 322 -4.18 -5.58 -11.69
N TYR A 323 -4.11 -4.35 -11.20
CA TYR A 323 -3.06 -3.42 -11.53
C TYR A 323 -2.34 -3.02 -10.25
N THR A 324 -1.02 -2.91 -10.29
CA THR A 324 -0.19 -2.55 -9.12
C THR A 324 0.49 -1.21 -9.38
N TRP A 325 0.58 -0.37 -8.35
CA TRP A 325 1.25 0.93 -8.45
C TRP A 325 2.67 0.79 -8.99
N GLY A 326 2.92 1.43 -10.14
CA GLY A 326 4.18 1.30 -10.88
C GLY A 326 4.97 2.60 -11.00
N TYR A 327 4.31 3.74 -11.13
CA TYR A 327 4.99 5.04 -11.30
C TYR A 327 4.15 6.23 -10.82
N VAL A 328 4.80 7.39 -10.77
CA VAL A 328 4.25 8.67 -10.34
C VAL A 328 4.45 9.71 -11.44
N TYR A 329 3.40 10.50 -11.71
CA TYR A 329 3.46 11.66 -12.58
C TYR A 329 3.77 12.93 -11.79
N GLU A 330 4.68 13.75 -12.31
CA GLU A 330 5.10 15.03 -11.71
C GLU A 330 4.21 16.22 -12.09
N ASN A 331 3.28 16.05 -13.03
CA ASN A 331 2.47 17.14 -13.59
C ASN A 331 1.07 17.22 -12.97
#